data_AF-A0A950EAQ9-F1
#
_entry.id   AF-A0A950EAQ9-F1
#
_cell.length_a   1.000
_cell.length_b   1.000
_cell.length_c   1.000
_cell.angle_alpha   90.00
_cell.angle_beta   90.00
_cell.angle_gamma   90.00
#
_symmetry.space_group_name_H-M   'P 1'
#
loop_
_entity.id
_entity.type
_entity.pdbx_description
1 polymer ?
#
loop_
_entity_poly.entity_id
_entity_poly.type
_entity_poly.pdbx_seq_one_letter_code
_entity_poly.pdbx_strand_id
1 'polypeptide(L)'
;TAPATQLVLTTAPPSSVTAGSSFGLAITAENQYGNLDTTYTGPVTLALSGGTAGAVLGGITTVNAINGVAAFSGLTIDQAGTGYTLTASSGNLTQAEAADITVSA
;
A
#
# COMPACT_ATOMS: atom_id res chain seq x y z
N THR A 1 4.50 -20.49 -11.25
CA THR A 1 3.25 -19.73 -11.04
C THR A 1 2.92 -19.00 -12.33
N ALA A 2 1.64 -18.77 -12.64
CA ALA A 2 1.30 -17.84 -13.72
C ALA A 2 1.71 -16.41 -13.32
N PRO A 3 2.08 -15.54 -14.27
CA PRO A 3 2.56 -14.21 -13.94
C PRO A 3 1.48 -13.37 -13.25
N ALA A 4 1.91 -12.47 -12.37
CA ALA A 4 1.01 -11.51 -11.75
C ALA A 4 0.28 -10.65 -12.80
N THR A 5 -0.99 -10.39 -12.54
CA THR A 5 -1.86 -9.49 -13.32
C THR A 5 -2.50 -8.40 -12.46
N GLN A 6 -2.50 -8.58 -11.12
CA GLN A 6 -3.11 -7.66 -10.18
C GLN A 6 -2.32 -7.56 -8.89
N LEU A 7 -2.46 -6.43 -8.21
CA LEU A 7 -2.08 -6.25 -6.82
C LEU A 7 -3.31 -6.47 -5.93
N VAL A 8 -3.10 -7.01 -4.73
CA VAL A 8 -4.16 -7.23 -3.75
C VAL A 8 -3.67 -6.82 -2.36
N LEU A 9 -4.48 -6.06 -1.64
CA LEU A 9 -4.24 -5.75 -0.23
C LEU A 9 -4.56 -6.97 0.63
N THR A 10 -3.54 -7.51 1.29
CA THR A 10 -3.69 -8.72 2.13
C THR A 10 -3.50 -8.44 3.61
N THR A 11 -2.77 -7.37 3.96
CA THR A 11 -2.75 -6.83 5.32
C THR A 11 -3.12 -5.37 5.24
N ALA A 12 -4.30 -5.01 5.76
CA ALA A 12 -4.79 -3.65 5.77
C ALA A 12 -3.98 -2.77 6.74
N PRO A 13 -3.82 -1.46 6.44
CA PRO A 13 -3.34 -0.50 7.42
C PRO A 13 -4.36 -0.36 8.57
N PRO A 14 -3.96 0.21 9.72
CA PRO A 14 -4.89 0.60 10.76
C PRO A 14 -5.93 1.59 10.23
N SER A 15 -7.18 1.48 10.67
CA SER A 15 -8.25 2.44 10.31
C SER A 15 -8.04 3.83 10.92
N SER A 16 -7.19 3.93 11.95
CA SER A 16 -6.79 5.20 12.56
C SER A 16 -5.32 5.17 12.97
N VAL A 17 -4.62 6.27 12.75
CA VAL A 17 -3.23 6.50 13.19
C VAL A 17 -3.10 7.92 13.73
N THR A 18 -2.13 8.17 14.59
CA THR A 18 -1.76 9.55 14.98
C THR A 18 -0.81 10.13 13.94
N ALA A 19 -0.91 11.43 13.68
CA ALA A 19 -0.02 12.13 12.75
C ALA A 19 1.46 11.86 13.11
N GLY A 20 2.25 11.52 12.10
CA GLY A 20 3.66 11.15 12.24
C GLY A 20 3.93 9.79 12.89
N SER A 21 2.92 9.07 13.38
CA SER A 21 3.11 7.72 13.91
C SER A 21 3.25 6.69 12.79
N SER A 22 4.15 5.73 13.02
CA SER A 22 4.45 4.70 12.03
C SER A 22 3.34 3.65 11.93
N PHE A 23 2.99 3.24 10.71
CA PHE A 23 2.15 2.09 10.44
C PHE A 23 2.73 1.24 9.29
N GLY A 24 2.03 0.18 8.92
CA GLY A 24 2.41 -0.72 7.83
C GLY A 24 1.22 -1.38 7.18
N LEU A 25 1.46 -2.04 6.05
CA LEU A 25 0.49 -2.82 5.27
C LEU A 25 1.23 -3.82 4.38
N ALA A 26 0.51 -4.76 3.78
CA ALA A 26 1.09 -5.71 2.83
C ALA A 26 0.25 -5.86 1.57
N ILE A 27 0.94 -5.87 0.43
CA ILE A 27 0.37 -6.07 -0.92
C ILE A 27 0.92 -7.37 -1.49
N THR A 28 0.07 -8.21 -2.06
CA THR A 28 0.45 -9.38 -2.84
C THR A 28 0.30 -9.11 -4.33
N ALA A 29 1.19 -9.70 -5.14
CA ALA A 29 1.05 -9.78 -6.58
C ALA A 29 0.41 -11.13 -6.94
N GLU A 30 -0.79 -11.08 -7.50
CA GLU A 30 -1.58 -12.25 -7.85
C GLU A 30 -1.79 -12.33 -9.35
N ASN A 31 -1.92 -13.56 -9.86
CA ASN A 31 -2.33 -13.79 -11.24
C ASN A 31 -3.85 -13.66 -11.42
N GLN A 32 -4.32 -13.83 -12.65
CA GLN A 32 -5.73 -13.68 -13.04
C GLN A 32 -6.69 -14.67 -12.36
N TYR A 33 -6.16 -15.70 -11.69
CA TYR A 33 -6.94 -16.70 -10.95
C TYR A 33 -6.97 -16.41 -9.45
N GLY A 34 -6.41 -15.28 -9.00
CA GLY A 34 -6.30 -14.94 -7.57
C GLY A 34 -5.29 -15.81 -6.83
N ASN A 35 -4.25 -16.30 -7.51
CA ASN A 35 -3.16 -17.03 -6.85
C ASN A 35 -1.90 -16.18 -6.81
N LEU A 36 -1.22 -16.22 -5.66
CA LEU A 36 0.05 -15.55 -5.44
C LEU A 36 1.08 -15.97 -6.51
N ASP A 37 1.67 -14.98 -7.17
CA ASP A 37 2.83 -15.19 -8.01
C ASP A 37 4.12 -15.10 -7.18
N THR A 38 4.57 -16.23 -6.66
CA THR A 38 5.79 -16.31 -5.83
C THR A 38 7.07 -15.99 -6.59
N THR A 39 7.03 -15.82 -7.92
CA THR A 39 8.21 -15.42 -8.71
C THR A 39 8.29 -13.92 -8.95
N TYR A 40 7.26 -13.18 -8.56
CA TYR A 40 7.21 -11.74 -8.74
C TYR A 40 8.12 -11.02 -7.74
N THR A 41 9.06 -10.22 -8.27
CA THR A 41 10.02 -9.42 -7.50
C THR A 41 10.02 -7.94 -7.90
N GLY A 42 8.95 -7.47 -8.55
CA GLY A 42 8.85 -6.11 -9.05
C GLY A 42 8.65 -5.06 -7.95
N PRO A 43 8.94 -3.78 -8.22
CA PRO A 43 8.73 -2.68 -7.27
C PRO A 43 7.23 -2.36 -7.15
N VAL A 44 6.71 -2.36 -5.92
CA VAL A 44 5.37 -1.87 -5.60
C VAL A 44 5.50 -0.50 -4.95
N THR A 45 4.78 0.49 -5.47
CA THR A 45 4.79 1.87 -4.97
C THR A 45 3.44 2.27 -4.42
N LEU A 46 3.43 2.88 -3.24
CA LEU A 46 2.26 3.48 -2.61
C LEU A 46 2.18 4.97 -2.90
N ALA A 47 0.99 5.44 -3.22
CA ALA A 47 0.63 6.86 -3.30
C ALA A 47 -0.51 7.17 -2.32
N LEU A 48 -0.46 8.33 -1.69
CA LEU A 48 -1.51 8.83 -0.82
C LEU A 48 -2.45 9.75 -1.59
N SER A 49 -3.74 9.62 -1.31
CA SER A 49 -4.79 10.50 -1.83
C SER A 49 -5.81 10.82 -0.73
N GLY A 50 -6.67 11.80 -0.99
CA GLY A 50 -7.71 12.24 -0.06
C GLY A 50 -7.17 13.00 1.16
N GLY A 51 -7.98 13.02 2.21
CA GLY A 51 -7.68 13.71 3.47
C GLY A 51 -7.35 15.19 3.34
N THR A 52 -6.37 15.66 4.12
CA THR A 52 -6.00 17.07 4.19
C THR A 52 -5.07 17.45 3.04
N ALA A 53 -5.39 18.54 2.35
CA ALA A 53 -4.58 19.04 1.24
C ALA A 53 -3.15 19.35 1.70
N GLY A 54 -2.16 18.79 1.00
CA GLY A 54 -0.74 18.94 1.33
C GLY A 54 -0.20 17.90 2.31
N ALA A 55 -1.01 16.94 2.77
CA ALA A 55 -0.51 15.79 3.52
C ALA A 55 0.49 14.95 2.69
N VAL A 56 1.49 14.41 3.37
CA VAL A 56 2.61 13.67 2.79
C VAL A 56 2.65 12.26 3.37
N LEU A 57 2.76 11.27 2.48
CA LEU A 57 3.12 9.90 2.87
C LEU A 57 4.63 9.81 3.07
N GLY A 58 5.04 9.64 4.31
CA GLY A 58 6.44 9.46 4.69
C GLY A 58 6.88 8.00 4.74
N GLY A 59 8.18 7.80 4.95
CA GLY A 59 8.80 6.47 5.06
C GLY A 59 9.24 5.89 3.71
N ILE A 60 9.35 4.55 3.64
CA ILE A 60 9.67 3.83 2.41
C ILE A 60 8.36 3.51 1.68
N THR A 61 8.08 4.26 0.62
CA THR A 61 6.84 4.13 -0.17
C THR A 61 6.98 3.24 -1.41
N THR A 62 8.19 2.77 -1.73
CA THR A 62 8.45 1.78 -2.78
C THR A 62 9.21 0.59 -2.21
N VAL A 63 8.65 -0.61 -2.34
CA VAL A 63 9.23 -1.87 -1.86
C VAL A 63 9.25 -2.88 -3.00
N ASN A 64 10.39 -3.51 -3.25
CA ASN A 64 10.44 -4.66 -4.15
C ASN A 64 9.80 -5.87 -3.48
N ALA A 65 8.89 -6.54 -4.19
CA ALA A 65 8.25 -7.74 -3.66
C ALA A 65 9.28 -8.86 -3.44
N ILE A 66 9.07 -9.65 -2.40
CA ILE A 66 9.82 -10.88 -2.12
C ILE A 66 8.82 -12.01 -2.14
N ASN A 67 9.01 -12.96 -3.05
CA ASN A 67 8.06 -14.06 -3.30
C ASN A 67 6.62 -13.56 -3.56
N GLY A 68 6.48 -12.48 -4.32
CA GLY A 68 5.19 -11.87 -4.63
C GLY A 68 4.58 -11.02 -3.51
N VAL A 69 5.26 -10.81 -2.39
CA VAL A 69 4.76 -10.00 -1.27
C VAL A 69 5.60 -8.73 -1.11
N ALA A 70 4.95 -7.57 -1.20
CA ALA A 70 5.53 -6.28 -0.83
C ALA A 70 5.01 -5.87 0.55
N ALA A 71 5.88 -5.96 1.56
CA ALA A 71 5.57 -5.58 2.94
C ALA A 71 6.09 -4.16 3.22
N PHE A 72 5.20 -3.26 3.60
CA PHE A 72 5.51 -1.88 3.94
C PHE A 72 5.48 -1.71 5.46
N SER A 73 6.49 -1.02 5.98
CA SER A 73 6.62 -0.70 7.40
C SER A 73 7.23 0.69 7.56
N GLY A 74 6.89 1.38 8.65
CA GLY A 74 7.44 2.71 8.92
C GLY A 74 6.83 3.80 8.03
N LEU A 75 5.66 3.55 7.45
CA LEU A 75 4.89 4.58 6.74
C LEU A 75 4.34 5.58 7.76
N THR A 76 4.26 6.85 7.37
CA THR A 76 3.66 7.91 8.20
C THR A 76 2.77 8.81 7.35
N ILE A 77 1.78 9.44 7.97
CA ILE A 77 1.04 10.56 7.39
C ILE A 77 1.20 11.73 8.35
N ASP A 78 1.63 12.90 7.86
CA ASP A 78 2.07 14.02 8.68
C ASP A 78 0.94 14.98 9.11
N GLN A 79 -0.23 14.90 8.49
CA GLN A 79 -1.37 15.77 8.77
C GLN A 79 -2.59 14.99 9.28
N ALA A 80 -3.20 15.51 10.34
CA ALA A 80 -4.52 15.04 10.79
C ALA A 80 -5.57 15.26 9.68
N GLY A 81 -6.54 14.35 9.57
CA GLY A 81 -7.57 14.37 8.54
C GLY A 81 -8.30 13.03 8.43
N THR A 82 -9.39 12.99 7.66
CA THR A 82 -10.19 11.77 7.45
C THR A 82 -10.30 11.47 5.96
N GLY A 83 -10.46 10.20 5.60
CA GLY A 83 -10.62 9.79 4.20
C GLY A 83 -9.31 9.80 3.42
N TYR A 84 -8.21 9.48 4.09
CA TYR A 84 -6.97 9.15 3.41
C TYR A 84 -7.07 7.77 2.79
N THR A 85 -6.63 7.63 1.54
CA THR A 85 -6.55 6.34 0.87
C THR A 85 -5.12 6.12 0.35
N LEU A 86 -4.71 4.85 0.25
CA LEU A 86 -3.43 4.48 -0.35
C LEU A 86 -3.68 3.66 -1.60
N THR A 87 -3.06 4.06 -2.71
CA THR A 87 -3.08 3.29 -3.96
C THR A 87 -1.74 2.61 -4.15
N ALA A 88 -1.76 1.28 -4.30
CA ALA A 88 -0.60 0.47 -4.65
C ALA A 88 -0.55 0.25 -6.16
N SER A 89 0.61 0.52 -6.75
CA SER A 89 0.85 0.40 -8.18
C SER A 89 2.14 -0.35 -8.48
N SER A 90 2.16 -1.09 -9.59
CA SER A 90 3.39 -1.64 -10.15
C SER A 90 3.26 -1.94 -11.64
N GLY A 91 4.03 -1.22 -12.45
CA GLY A 91 4.02 -1.39 -13.91
C GLY A 91 2.61 -1.34 -14.48
N ASN A 92 2.20 -2.40 -15.17
CA ASN A 92 0.87 -2.54 -15.79
C ASN A 92 -0.07 -3.45 -14.99
N LEU A 93 0.27 -3.84 -13.75
CA LEU A 93 -0.63 -4.63 -12.92
C LEU A 93 -1.85 -3.80 -12.53
N THR A 94 -3.02 -4.43 -12.47
CA THR A 94 -4.21 -3.81 -11.87
C THR A 94 -3.87 -3.36 -10.44
N GLN A 95 -4.15 -2.09 -10.14
CA GLN A 95 -3.81 -1.46 -8.86
C GLN A 95 -4.69 -2.00 -7.73
N ALA A 96 -4.17 -1.93 -6.50
CA ALA A 96 -4.94 -2.16 -5.29
C ALA A 96 -5.14 -0.83 -4.55
N GLU A 97 -6.28 -0.69 -3.89
CA GLU A 97 -6.57 0.43 -2.99
C GLU A 97 -6.64 -0.08 -1.55
N ALA A 98 -6.06 0.67 -0.63
CA ALA A 98 -6.23 0.49 0.80
C ALA A 98 -7.33 1.41 1.34
N ALA A 99 -8.03 0.89 2.36
CA ALA A 99 -9.20 1.48 2.97
C ALA A 99 -8.95 2.88 3.59
N ASP A 100 -10.05 3.56 3.91
CA ASP A 100 -10.04 4.88 4.55
C ASP A 100 -9.29 4.89 5.88
N ILE A 101 -8.21 5.68 5.93
CA ILE A 101 -7.42 5.93 7.14
C ILE A 101 -7.87 7.28 7.71
N THR A 102 -8.17 7.28 9.01
CA THR A 102 -8.27 8.52 9.80
C THR A 102 -6.93 8.83 10.44
N VAL A 103 -6.46 10.07 10.32
CA VAL A 103 -5.26 10.55 11.02
C VAL A 103 -5.70 11.51 12.11
N SER A 104 -5.45 11.16 13.36
CA SER A 104 -5.65 12.08 14.49
C SER A 104 -4.45 13.02 14.62
N ALA A 105 -4.68 14.19 15.23
CA ALA A 105 -3.58 15.01 15.73
C ALA A 105 -2.83 14.28 16.86
#